data_AF-A0AAX4KU10-F1
#
_entry.id   AF-A0AAX4KU10-F1
#
_cell.length_a   1.000
_cell.length_b   1.000
_cell.length_c   1.000
_cell.angle_alpha   90.00
_cell.angle_beta   90.00
_cell.angle_gamma   90.00
#
_symmetry.space_group_name_H-M   'P 1'
#
loop_
_entity.id
_entity.type
_entity.pdbx_description
1 polymer ?
#
loop_
_entity_poly.entity_id
_entity_poly.type
_entity_poly.pdbx_seq_one_letter_code
_entity_poly.pdbx_strand_id
1 'polypeptide(L)'
;MPKTPRSPTSSSYAPYHQPSSPLEDIKPNSNAAKSPKKSRTSSGRQPWTNHELLQLFEHVMKNGAGGKKVWESAVEGRTANQAYLAWQQTLAPFLRSAIETRRGR
;
A
#
# COMPACT_ATOMS: atom_id res chain seq x y z
N MET A 1 -28.95 -20.75 44.07
CA MET A 1 -27.93 -20.88 43.00
C MET A 1 -26.55 -20.80 43.62
N PRO A 2 -25.76 -21.89 43.66
CA PRO A 2 -24.41 -21.87 44.23
C PRO A 2 -23.37 -21.35 43.22
N LYS A 3 -22.49 -20.46 43.68
CA LYS A 3 -21.32 -19.90 42.96
C LYS A 3 -20.11 -20.82 43.13
N THR A 4 -19.32 -21.04 42.08
CA THR A 4 -17.99 -21.66 42.17
C THR A 4 -16.90 -20.72 41.62
N PRO A 5 -15.74 -20.61 42.30
CA PRO A 5 -14.59 -19.84 41.82
C PRO A 5 -13.66 -20.69 40.95
N ARG A 6 -13.07 -20.11 39.90
CA ARG A 6 -11.95 -20.71 39.14
C ARG A 6 -10.68 -19.89 39.36
N SER A 7 -9.70 -20.51 40.01
CA SER A 7 -8.34 -20.02 40.23
C SER A 7 -7.48 -20.09 38.95
N PRO A 8 -6.40 -19.29 38.84
CA PRO A 8 -5.52 -19.24 37.68
C PRO A 8 -4.41 -20.31 37.73
N THR A 9 -4.17 -20.99 36.61
CA THR A 9 -3.04 -21.93 36.46
C THR A 9 -1.83 -21.21 35.87
N SER A 10 -0.86 -20.96 36.75
CA SER A 10 0.54 -20.69 36.45
C SER A 10 1.15 -21.83 35.63
N SER A 11 1.85 -21.52 34.53
CA SER A 11 2.73 -22.49 33.86
C SER A 11 4.16 -21.99 33.91
N SER A 12 4.96 -22.82 34.55
CA SER A 12 6.34 -22.65 34.96
C SER A 12 7.32 -22.56 33.78
N TYR A 13 8.31 -21.69 33.95
CA TYR A 13 9.58 -21.66 33.23
C TYR A 13 10.29 -23.03 33.21
N ALA A 14 10.99 -23.31 32.12
CA ALA A 14 12.14 -24.22 32.10
C ALA A 14 13.28 -23.56 31.29
N PRO A 15 14.49 -23.40 31.86
CA PRO A 15 15.64 -22.78 31.20
C PRO A 15 16.46 -23.85 30.47
N TYR A 16 16.63 -23.71 29.15
CA TYR A 16 17.58 -24.55 28.42
C TYR A 16 19.00 -24.04 28.66
N HIS A 17 19.80 -24.87 29.34
CA HIS A 17 21.25 -24.78 29.39
C HIS A 17 21.83 -25.12 28.00
N GLN A 18 22.44 -24.13 27.34
CA GLN A 18 23.17 -24.34 26.10
C GLN A 18 24.68 -24.41 26.42
N PRO A 19 25.34 -25.57 26.23
CA PRO A 19 26.80 -25.64 26.33
C PRO A 19 27.42 -24.97 25.10
N SER A 20 28.19 -23.91 25.34
CA SER A 20 28.98 -23.19 24.35
C SER A 20 30.11 -24.09 23.83
N SER A 21 30.00 -24.52 22.58
CA SER A 21 31.09 -25.15 21.84
C SER A 21 31.85 -24.07 21.04
N PRO A 22 33.20 -24.03 21.08
CA PRO A 22 33.97 -23.03 20.35
C PRO A 22 34.18 -23.52 18.92
N LEU A 23 33.39 -23.00 17.99
CA LEU A 23 33.64 -23.18 16.56
C LEU A 23 34.33 -21.91 16.03
N GLU A 24 35.64 -22.01 15.84
CA GLU A 24 36.40 -21.03 15.06
C GLU A 24 35.88 -21.05 13.61
N ASP A 25 35.05 -20.07 13.26
CA ASP A 25 34.56 -19.91 11.90
C ASP A 25 35.32 -18.77 11.20
N ILE A 26 36.10 -19.19 10.20
CA ILE A 26 37.05 -18.38 9.44
C ILE A 26 36.27 -17.35 8.62
N LYS A 27 36.50 -16.06 8.91
CA LYS A 27 35.89 -14.93 8.21
C LYS A 27 36.22 -14.94 6.70
N PRO A 28 35.26 -15.17 5.78
CA PRO A 28 35.54 -14.97 4.36
C PRO A 28 35.59 -13.47 4.06
N ASN A 29 36.75 -13.01 3.59
CA ASN A 29 37.01 -11.67 3.11
C ASN A 29 36.09 -11.35 1.91
N SER A 30 35.02 -10.62 2.17
CA SER A 30 34.00 -10.24 1.19
C SER A 30 34.38 -8.93 0.49
N ASN A 31 35.46 -8.96 -0.29
CA ASN A 31 35.65 -8.00 -1.38
C ASN A 31 34.80 -8.44 -2.60
N ALA A 32 33.49 -8.49 -2.39
CA ALA A 32 32.54 -8.67 -3.47
C ALA A 32 32.38 -7.33 -4.20
N ALA A 33 32.81 -7.31 -5.46
CA ALA A 33 32.55 -6.23 -6.40
C ALA A 33 31.06 -5.86 -6.33
N LYS A 34 30.78 -4.59 -6.01
CA LYS A 34 29.41 -4.06 -5.95
C LYS A 34 28.83 -4.10 -7.36
N SER A 35 28.05 -5.13 -7.67
CA SER A 35 27.13 -5.10 -8.81
C SER A 35 26.34 -3.80 -8.77
N PRO A 36 26.14 -3.10 -9.91
CA PRO A 36 25.35 -1.89 -9.94
C PRO A 36 23.94 -2.23 -9.43
N LYS A 37 23.61 -1.75 -8.24
CA LYS A 37 22.22 -1.78 -7.77
C LYS A 37 21.43 -0.98 -8.78
N LYS A 38 20.60 -1.64 -9.59
CA LYS A 38 19.49 -0.99 -10.31
C LYS A 38 18.80 -0.11 -9.27
N SER A 39 18.99 1.20 -9.37
CA SER A 39 18.24 2.16 -8.59
C SER A 39 16.79 1.91 -8.97
N ARG A 40 16.05 1.25 -8.07
CA ARG A 40 14.59 1.32 -8.10
C ARG A 40 14.29 2.80 -8.02
N THR A 41 13.90 3.40 -9.15
CA THR A 41 13.35 4.75 -9.18
C THR A 41 12.37 4.82 -8.02
N SER A 42 12.65 5.73 -7.08
CA SER A 42 11.94 5.83 -5.83
C SER A 42 10.45 5.69 -6.10
N SER A 43 9.78 4.78 -5.40
CA SER A 43 8.33 4.70 -5.33
C SER A 43 7.79 5.88 -4.52
N GLY A 44 8.30 7.08 -4.80
CA GLY A 44 7.83 8.34 -4.25
C GLY A 44 6.41 8.54 -4.75
N ARG A 45 5.53 8.97 -3.84
CA ARG A 45 4.15 9.33 -4.17
C ARG A 45 4.19 10.48 -5.18
N GLN A 46 4.15 10.14 -6.47
CA GLN A 46 4.07 11.13 -7.52
C GLN A 46 2.72 11.84 -7.38
N PRO A 47 2.69 13.17 -7.24
CA PRO A 47 1.44 13.93 -7.18
C PRO A 47 0.66 13.73 -8.49
N TRP A 48 -0.66 13.83 -8.42
CA TRP A 48 -1.51 13.78 -9.60
C TRP A 48 -1.37 15.09 -10.39
N THR A 49 -1.01 14.99 -11.66
CA THR A 49 -0.96 16.12 -12.58
C THR A 49 -2.34 16.38 -13.18
N ASN A 50 -2.57 17.62 -13.64
CA ASN A 50 -3.84 17.98 -14.28
C ASN A 50 -4.11 17.14 -15.54
N HIS A 51 -3.07 16.79 -16.29
CA HIS A 51 -3.22 15.98 -17.50
C HIS A 51 -3.69 14.56 -17.17
N GLU A 52 -3.11 13.92 -16.14
CA GLU A 52 -3.55 12.60 -15.66
C GLU A 52 -5.00 12.62 -15.17
N LEU A 53 -5.42 13.69 -14.47
CA LEU A 53 -6.80 13.83 -14.00
C LEU A 53 -7.80 14.02 -15.15
N LEU A 54 -7.41 14.74 -16.21
CA LEU A 54 -8.23 14.88 -17.41
C LEU A 54 -8.36 13.54 -18.17
N GLN A 55 -7.25 12.80 -18.32
CA GLN A 55 -7.29 11.46 -18.91
C GLN A 55 -8.23 10.53 -18.12
N LEU A 56 -8.11 10.53 -16.79
CA LEU A 56 -8.98 9.77 -15.91
C LEU A 56 -10.45 10.14 -16.08
N PHE A 57 -10.75 11.44 -16.18
CA PHE A 57 -12.10 11.93 -16.40
C PHE A 57 -12.67 11.48 -17.76
N GLU A 58 -11.93 11.68 -18.84
CA GLU A 58 -12.35 11.24 -20.17
C GLU A 58 -12.59 9.73 -20.24
N HIS A 59 -11.71 8.97 -19.59
CA HIS A 59 -11.82 7.52 -19.54
C HIS A 59 -13.11 7.07 -18.86
N VAL A 60 -13.45 7.70 -17.72
CA VAL A 60 -14.69 7.41 -17.01
C VAL A 60 -15.92 7.85 -17.81
N MET A 61 -15.85 8.95 -18.55
CA MET A 61 -16.94 9.37 -19.44
C MET A 61 -17.19 8.37 -20.58
N LYS A 62 -16.14 7.75 -21.11
CA LYS A 62 -16.22 6.78 -22.22
C LYS A 62 -16.62 5.38 -21.76
N ASN A 63 -16.01 4.89 -20.68
CA ASN A 63 -16.10 3.50 -20.23
C ASN A 63 -16.97 3.31 -18.97
N GLY A 64 -17.37 4.40 -18.33
CA GLY A 64 -18.03 4.39 -17.02
C GLY A 64 -17.04 4.22 -15.86
N ALA A 65 -17.58 4.23 -14.64
CA ALA A 65 -16.82 4.01 -13.40
C ALA A 65 -16.99 2.57 -12.83
N GLY A 66 -17.51 1.64 -13.64
CA GLY A 66 -17.95 0.32 -13.20
C GLY A 66 -16.89 -0.76 -13.37
N GLY A 67 -16.43 -1.35 -12.27
CA GLY A 67 -15.58 -2.56 -12.28
C GLY A 67 -14.08 -2.29 -12.31
N LYS A 68 -13.31 -3.20 -11.71
CA LYS A 68 -11.87 -3.02 -11.46
C LYS A 68 -11.04 -2.95 -12.76
N LYS A 69 -11.44 -3.71 -13.78
CA LYS A 69 -10.74 -3.79 -15.08
C LYS A 69 -10.75 -2.48 -15.85
N VAL A 70 -11.79 -1.65 -15.65
CA VAL A 70 -11.88 -0.35 -16.33
C VAL A 70 -10.72 0.55 -15.93
N TRP A 71 -10.18 0.43 -14.71
CA TRP A 71 -9.14 1.33 -14.23
C TRP A 71 -7.72 0.97 -14.69
N GLU A 72 -7.50 -0.24 -15.23
CA GLU A 72 -6.16 -0.72 -15.61
C GLU A 72 -5.51 0.10 -16.73
N SER A 73 -6.32 0.66 -17.63
CA SER A 73 -5.88 1.47 -18.75
C SER A 73 -6.32 2.94 -18.65
N ALA A 74 -6.78 3.38 -17.47
CA ALA A 74 -7.37 4.71 -17.32
C ALA A 74 -6.35 5.85 -17.43
N VAL A 75 -5.12 5.65 -16.96
CA VAL A 75 -4.06 6.67 -16.95
C VAL A 75 -2.70 6.00 -17.14
N GLU A 76 -1.91 6.51 -18.08
CA GLU A 76 -0.59 5.96 -18.38
C GLU A 76 0.37 6.13 -17.20
N GLY A 77 1.12 5.08 -16.86
CA GLY A 77 2.07 5.10 -15.73
C GLY A 77 1.43 5.04 -14.34
N ARG A 78 0.10 4.93 -14.23
CA ARG A 78 -0.61 4.72 -12.96
C ARG A 78 -1.22 3.33 -12.90
N THR A 79 -1.35 2.81 -11.69
CA THR A 79 -2.04 1.54 -11.45
C THR A 79 -3.55 1.74 -11.39
N ALA A 80 -4.32 0.69 -11.72
CA ALA A 80 -5.77 0.66 -11.58
C ALA A 80 -6.27 1.14 -10.21
N ASN A 81 -5.59 0.71 -9.14
CA ASN A 81 -5.96 1.09 -7.78
C ASN A 81 -5.72 2.58 -7.51
N GLN A 82 -4.63 3.14 -8.04
CA GLN A 82 -4.36 4.58 -7.92
C GLN A 82 -5.43 5.40 -8.66
N ALA A 83 -5.76 5.02 -9.90
CA ALA A 83 -6.79 5.69 -10.69
C ALA A 83 -8.16 5.62 -10.02
N TYR A 84 -8.55 4.45 -9.50
CA TYR A 84 -9.79 4.29 -8.74
C TYR A 84 -9.84 5.17 -7.50
N LEU A 85 -8.76 5.18 -6.70
CA LEU A 85 -8.69 6.02 -5.49
C LEU A 85 -8.72 7.50 -5.83
N ALA A 86 -8.02 7.92 -6.88
CA ALA A 86 -8.06 9.31 -7.35
C ALA A 86 -9.48 9.71 -7.77
N TRP A 87 -10.17 8.86 -8.53
CA TRP A 87 -11.56 9.12 -8.90
C TRP A 87 -12.46 9.29 -7.68
N GLN A 88 -12.39 8.35 -6.73
CA GLN A 88 -13.23 8.35 -5.52
C GLN A 88 -12.92 9.52 -4.57
N GLN A 89 -11.65 9.88 -4.40
CA GLN A 89 -11.23 10.82 -3.36
C GLN A 89 -11.07 12.25 -3.85
N THR A 90 -10.82 12.48 -5.15
CA THR A 90 -10.56 13.82 -5.68
C THR A 90 -11.61 14.24 -6.71
N LEU A 91 -11.73 13.54 -7.83
CA LEU A 91 -12.59 13.97 -8.94
C LEU A 91 -14.07 13.90 -8.61
N ALA A 92 -14.57 12.77 -8.11
CA ALA A 92 -16.00 12.61 -7.85
C ALA A 92 -16.52 13.61 -6.79
N PRO A 93 -15.83 13.82 -5.64
CA PRO A 93 -16.23 14.84 -4.67
C PRO A 93 -16.16 16.26 -5.23
N PHE A 94 -15.11 16.57 -6.00
CA PHE A 94 -14.97 17.89 -6.63
C PHE A 94 -16.12 18.19 -7.60
N LEU A 95 -16.45 17.25 -8.48
CA LEU A 95 -17.56 17.38 -9.41
C LEU A 95 -18.89 17.54 -8.68
N ARG A 96 -19.11 16.77 -7.62
CA ARG A 96 -20.31 16.88 -6.78
C ARG A 96 -20.44 18.28 -6.15
N SER A 97 -19.36 18.76 -5.52
CA SER A 97 -19.32 20.10 -4.90
C SER A 97 -19.53 21.21 -5.94
N ALA A 98 -18.97 21.07 -7.13
CA ALA A 98 -19.15 22.03 -8.22
C ALA A 98 -20.63 22.08 -8.70
N ILE A 99 -21.30 20.92 -8.79
CA ILE A 99 -22.73 20.86 -9.14
C ILE A 99 -23.60 21.47 -8.04
N GLU A 100 -23.32 21.16 -6.78
CA GLU A 100 -24.05 21.70 -5.62
C GLU A 100 -23.90 23.23 -5.57
N THR A 101 -22.68 23.75 -5.72
CA THR A 101 -22.40 25.18 -5.74
C THR A 101 -23.08 25.88 -6.91
N ARG A 102 -23.12 25.24 -8.09
CA ARG A 102 -23.79 25.79 -9.28
C ARG A 102 -25.31 25.94 -9.09
N ARG A 103 -25.96 25.09 -8.28
CA ARG A 103 -27.40 25.21 -7.97
C ARG A 103 -27.72 26.28 -6.92
N GLY A 104 -26.71 26.79 -6.20
CA GLY A 104 -26.86 27.81 -5.15
C GLY A 104 -26.65 29.26 -5.60
N ARG A 105 -26.48 29.50 -6.91
CA ARG A 105 -26.48 30.83 -7.55
C ARG A 105 -27.73 31.00 -8.41
#